data_AF-A0A7X2MHA6-F1
#
_entry.id   AF-A0A7X2MHA6-F1
#
_cell.length_a   1.000
_cell.length_b   1.000
_cell.length_c   1.000
_cell.angle_alpha   90.00
_cell.angle_beta   90.00
_cell.angle_gamma   90.00
#
_symmetry.space_group_name_H-M   'P 1'
#
loop_
_entity.id
_entity.type
_entity.pdbx_description
1 polymer ?
#
loop_
_entity_poly.entity_id
_entity_poly.type
_entity_poly.pdbx_seq_one_letter_code
_entity_poly.pdbx_strand_id
1 'polypeptide(L)'
;SQDVENSVEVEVIKHLITYLKITQKRALSHLQRAVHYEPSQYLKMDYHAKRNLELLRNLRTQKKSGTLLWLLDSTKTAMGGRLLKQWIDRPLINIKEIEARQSMVENLLTHYFERSGLQEELVNVYDLERLAGKVAFGSVNGRDLIQLRTSLEHIPQIRYIIQELNDDSTFDEIFDKLDPIEDIADLIEQAIEDEPPISVTDGNLIKPGYSQELDEYVDAMKNGKAWLAELEAKER
;
A
#
# COMPACT_ATOMS: atom_id res chain seq x y z
N SER A 1 -9.04 -15.19 17.91
CA SER A 1 -9.35 -13.77 18.21
C SER A 1 -8.49 -13.40 19.38
N GLN A 2 -7.41 -12.68 19.12
CA GLN A 2 -6.60 -12.15 20.21
C GLN A 2 -7.13 -10.71 20.39
N ASP A 3 -7.64 -10.34 21.57
CA ASP A 3 -8.28 -9.05 21.98
C ASP A 3 -9.74 -8.79 21.58
N VAL A 4 -10.50 -9.79 21.16
CA VAL A 4 -11.97 -9.66 20.99
C VAL A 4 -12.65 -10.63 21.94
N GLU A 5 -13.11 -10.11 23.07
CA GLU A 5 -13.71 -10.90 24.17
C GLU A 5 -15.24 -11.00 24.07
N ASN A 6 -15.88 -10.06 23.36
CA ASN A 6 -17.33 -10.05 23.19
C ASN A 6 -17.82 -11.21 22.31
N SER A 7 -18.74 -12.02 22.82
CA SER A 7 -19.24 -13.22 22.16
C SER A 7 -19.91 -12.94 20.80
N VAL A 8 -20.63 -11.82 20.69
CA VAL A 8 -21.30 -11.41 19.44
C VAL A 8 -20.27 -11.01 18.39
N GLU A 9 -19.23 -10.27 18.79
CA GLU A 9 -18.15 -9.88 17.88
C GLU A 9 -17.39 -11.09 17.36
N VAL A 10 -17.10 -12.06 18.22
CA VAL A 10 -16.48 -13.34 17.83
C VAL A 10 -17.34 -14.08 16.81
N GLU A 11 -18.66 -14.10 16.99
CA GLU A 11 -19.59 -14.75 16.05
C GLU A 11 -19.63 -14.05 14.69
N VAL A 12 -19.73 -12.72 14.68
CA VAL A 12 -19.70 -11.92 13.44
C VAL A 12 -18.39 -12.09 12.69
N ILE A 13 -17.26 -12.05 13.41
CA ILE A 13 -15.93 -12.28 12.82
C ILE A 13 -15.85 -13.69 12.22
N LYS A 14 -16.39 -14.71 12.89
CA LYS A 14 -16.46 -16.08 12.33
C LYS A 14 -17.27 -16.13 11.04
N HIS A 15 -18.43 -15.49 11.00
CA HIS A 15 -19.25 -15.44 9.78
C HIS A 15 -18.53 -14.72 8.64
N LEU A 16 -17.90 -13.58 8.91
CA LEU A 16 -17.13 -12.82 7.92
C LEU A 16 -15.96 -13.64 7.38
N ILE A 17 -15.15 -14.25 8.26
CA ILE A 17 -14.01 -15.09 7.86
C ILE A 17 -14.49 -16.30 7.07
N THR A 18 -15.60 -16.92 7.47
CA THR A 18 -16.18 -18.07 6.75
C THR A 18 -16.63 -17.67 5.36
N TYR A 19 -17.34 -16.54 5.22
CA TYR A 19 -17.74 -16.00 3.93
C TYR A 19 -16.54 -15.68 3.03
N LEU A 20 -15.50 -15.05 3.58
CA LEU A 20 -14.26 -14.78 2.84
C LEU A 20 -13.58 -16.08 2.40
N LYS A 21 -13.50 -17.10 3.27
CA LYS A 21 -12.94 -18.41 2.91
C LYS A 21 -13.73 -19.08 1.79
N ILE A 22 -15.06 -19.04 1.84
CA ILE A 22 -15.94 -19.65 0.82
C ILE A 22 -15.81 -18.92 -0.52
N THR A 23 -15.82 -17.58 -0.50
CA THR A 23 -15.83 -16.77 -1.74
C THR A 23 -14.46 -16.67 -2.38
N GLN A 24 -13.39 -16.53 -1.60
CA GLN A 24 -12.04 -16.34 -2.11
C GLN A 24 -11.30 -17.66 -2.37
N LYS A 25 -11.65 -18.74 -1.65
CA LYS A 25 -11.04 -20.09 -1.79
C LYS A 25 -9.49 -20.11 -1.70
N ARG A 26 -8.90 -19.21 -0.91
CA ARG A 26 -7.44 -19.09 -0.70
C ARG A 26 -7.11 -18.84 0.77
N ALA A 27 -5.83 -18.99 1.13
CA ALA A 27 -5.34 -18.62 2.45
C ALA A 27 -5.43 -17.09 2.65
N LEU A 28 -5.89 -16.67 3.83
CA LEU A 28 -6.12 -15.27 4.19
C LEU A 28 -5.05 -14.76 5.17
N SER A 29 -3.78 -15.11 4.93
CA SER A 29 -2.64 -14.83 5.84
C SER A 29 -2.36 -13.35 6.06
N HIS A 30 -2.82 -12.49 5.15
CA HIS A 30 -2.64 -11.03 5.21
C HIS A 30 -3.69 -10.30 6.04
N LEU A 31 -4.75 -11.00 6.50
CA LEU A 31 -5.72 -10.35 7.35
C LEU A 31 -5.04 -9.94 8.65
N GLN A 32 -5.01 -8.64 8.90
CA GLN A 32 -4.57 -8.11 10.17
C GLN A 32 -5.50 -8.59 11.29
N ARG A 33 -4.94 -8.60 12.50
CA ARG A 33 -5.67 -8.96 13.72
C ARG A 33 -6.94 -8.10 13.83
N ALA A 34 -8.08 -8.74 14.08
CA ALA A 34 -9.30 -8.03 14.43
C ALA A 34 -9.12 -7.38 15.80
N VAL A 35 -9.37 -6.07 15.88
CA VAL A 35 -9.24 -5.28 17.11
C VAL A 35 -10.65 -4.89 17.55
N HIS A 36 -10.95 -5.06 18.84
CA HIS A 36 -12.20 -4.57 19.42
C HIS A 36 -12.31 -3.06 19.22
N TYR A 37 -13.49 -2.59 18.84
CA TYR A 37 -13.75 -1.19 18.56
C TYR A 37 -14.93 -0.73 19.41
N GLU A 38 -14.69 0.18 20.35
CA GLU A 38 -15.75 0.80 21.12
C GLU A 38 -16.09 2.17 20.54
N PRO A 39 -17.33 2.43 20.08
CA PRO A 39 -17.76 3.74 19.59
C PRO A 39 -17.64 4.88 20.62
N SER A 40 -17.35 4.58 21.88
CA SER A 40 -17.03 5.55 22.94
C SER A 40 -15.68 6.24 22.71
N GLN A 41 -14.74 5.65 21.96
CA GLN A 41 -13.36 6.15 21.79
C GLN A 41 -13.22 7.29 20.77
N TYR A 42 -14.29 7.64 20.09
CA TYR A 42 -14.35 8.71 19.09
C TYR A 42 -15.56 9.60 19.34
N LEU A 43 -15.53 10.80 18.75
CA LEU A 43 -16.66 11.71 18.84
C LEU A 43 -17.88 11.06 18.17
N LYS A 44 -18.90 10.76 18.96
CA LYS A 44 -20.16 10.23 18.45
C LYS A 44 -20.87 11.30 17.63
N MET A 45 -20.88 11.08 16.32
CA MET A 45 -21.65 11.88 15.38
C MET A 45 -22.68 10.98 14.72
N ASP A 46 -23.95 11.33 14.86
CA ASP A 46 -25.00 10.61 14.15
C ASP A 46 -24.91 10.85 12.63
N TYR A 47 -25.65 10.03 11.88
CA TYR A 47 -25.69 10.11 10.43
C TYR A 47 -26.12 11.50 9.93
N HIS A 48 -27.08 12.14 10.61
CA HIS A 48 -27.61 13.43 10.20
C HIS A 48 -26.59 14.54 10.40
N ALA A 49 -25.84 14.54 11.50
CA ALA A 49 -24.75 15.47 11.79
C ALA A 49 -23.65 15.35 10.73
N LYS A 50 -23.16 14.13 10.46
CA LYS A 50 -22.13 13.88 9.42
C LYS A 50 -22.58 14.36 8.04
N ARG A 51 -23.85 14.12 7.71
CA ARG A 51 -24.46 14.49 6.44
C ARG A 51 -24.69 16.00 6.32
N ASN A 52 -25.17 16.65 7.37
CA ASN A 52 -25.45 18.10 7.40
C ASN A 52 -24.17 18.94 7.41
N LEU A 53 -23.08 18.42 8.01
CA LEU A 53 -21.75 19.02 7.96
C LEU A 53 -21.03 18.75 6.63
N GLU A 54 -21.62 17.97 5.72
CA GLU A 54 -21.04 17.59 4.43
C GLU A 54 -19.59 17.09 4.55
N LEU A 55 -19.30 16.27 5.57
CA LEU A 55 -17.91 15.85 5.87
C LEU A 55 -17.25 15.15 4.67
N LEU A 56 -17.97 14.20 4.07
CA LEU A 56 -17.46 13.33 3.01
C LEU A 56 -18.24 13.42 1.70
N ARG A 57 -19.50 13.85 1.75
CA ARG A 57 -20.40 13.95 0.60
C ARG A 57 -21.27 15.18 0.72
N ASN A 58 -21.36 15.94 -0.37
CA ASN A 58 -22.22 17.11 -0.46
C ASN A 58 -23.70 16.68 -0.54
N LEU A 59 -24.58 17.36 0.19
CA LEU A 59 -26.01 17.09 0.29
C LEU A 59 -26.71 17.16 -1.07
N ARG A 60 -26.41 18.21 -1.84
CA ARG A 60 -27.10 18.52 -3.10
C ARG A 60 -26.62 17.64 -4.25
N THR A 61 -25.30 17.51 -4.41
CA THR A 61 -24.70 16.85 -5.58
C THR A 61 -24.34 15.40 -5.35
N GLN A 62 -24.31 14.93 -4.09
CA GLN A 62 -23.81 13.61 -3.70
C GLN A 62 -22.34 13.33 -4.07
N LYS A 63 -21.63 14.36 -4.57
CA LYS A 63 -20.22 14.32 -4.96
C LYS A 63 -19.32 14.73 -3.80
N LYS A 64 -18.02 14.43 -3.95
CA LYS A 64 -16.96 14.88 -3.02
C LYS A 64 -16.78 16.41 -3.09
N SER A 65 -16.95 17.04 -4.24
CA SER A 65 -16.76 18.49 -4.41
C SER A 65 -17.60 19.31 -3.43
N GLY A 66 -16.97 20.27 -2.75
CA GLY A 66 -17.64 21.14 -1.77
C GLY A 66 -17.81 20.53 -0.37
N THR A 67 -17.09 19.45 -0.05
CA THR A 67 -17.09 18.81 1.28
C THR A 67 -15.86 19.20 2.09
N LEU A 68 -15.87 18.93 3.40
CA LEU A 68 -14.69 19.11 4.25
C LEU A 68 -13.51 18.25 3.76
N LEU A 69 -13.76 16.98 3.43
CA LEU A 69 -12.73 16.11 2.87
C LEU A 69 -12.15 16.69 1.57
N TRP A 70 -12.97 17.24 0.68
CA TRP A 70 -12.48 17.86 -0.55
C TRP A 70 -11.58 19.07 -0.29
N LEU A 71 -11.91 19.88 0.71
CA LEU A 71 -11.12 21.05 1.08
C LEU A 71 -9.76 20.65 1.67
N LEU A 72 -9.74 19.64 2.55
CA LEU A 72 -8.53 19.26 3.29
C LEU A 72 -7.62 18.26 2.55
N ASP A 73 -8.17 17.47 1.61
CA ASP A 73 -7.42 16.40 0.97
C ASP A 73 -6.45 16.91 -0.10
N SER A 74 -5.26 17.28 0.38
CA SER A 74 -4.05 17.55 -0.41
C SER A 74 -2.97 16.49 -0.19
N THR A 75 -3.39 15.28 0.17
CA THR A 75 -2.49 14.16 0.46
C THR A 75 -1.73 13.72 -0.80
N LYS A 76 -0.49 13.23 -0.62
CA LYS A 76 0.38 12.85 -1.74
C LYS A 76 0.21 11.41 -2.19
N THR A 77 -0.38 10.55 -1.33
CA THR A 77 -0.64 9.14 -1.62
C THR A 77 -2.13 8.82 -1.51
N ALA A 78 -2.60 7.84 -2.28
CA ALA A 78 -3.98 7.36 -2.20
C ALA A 78 -4.32 6.78 -0.81
N MET A 79 -3.36 6.10 -0.18
CA MET A 79 -3.49 5.58 1.18
C MET A 79 -3.58 6.70 2.22
N GLY A 80 -2.83 7.79 2.07
CA GLY A 80 -2.95 8.99 2.90
C GLY A 80 -4.34 9.63 2.81
N GLY A 81 -4.90 9.73 1.61
CA GLY A 81 -6.27 10.24 1.42
C GLY A 81 -7.34 9.37 2.08
N ARG A 82 -7.16 8.03 2.06
CA ARG A 82 -8.04 7.11 2.80
C ARG A 82 -7.92 7.30 4.31
N LEU A 83 -6.70 7.46 4.83
CA LEU A 83 -6.46 7.72 6.25
C LEU A 83 -7.09 9.05 6.71
N LEU A 84 -6.91 10.13 5.94
CA LEU A 84 -7.53 11.44 6.23
C LEU A 84 -9.05 11.33 6.26
N LYS A 85 -9.65 10.65 5.27
CA LYS A 85 -11.09 10.38 5.25
C LYS A 85 -11.55 9.64 6.51
N GLN A 86 -10.79 8.65 6.96
CA GLN A 86 -11.10 7.92 8.19
C GLN A 86 -11.02 8.82 9.42
N TRP A 87 -10.01 9.70 9.52
CA TRP A 87 -9.87 10.64 10.64
C TRP A 87 -10.99 11.67 10.70
N ILE A 88 -11.43 12.19 9.55
CA ILE A 88 -12.59 13.10 9.48
C ILE A 88 -13.88 12.39 9.92
N ASP A 89 -14.06 11.14 9.50
CA ASP A 89 -15.25 10.36 9.86
C ASP A 89 -15.26 9.91 11.33
N ARG A 90 -14.09 9.81 11.95
CA ARG A 90 -13.89 9.31 13.32
C ARG A 90 -12.94 10.25 14.09
N PRO A 91 -13.42 11.41 14.54
CA PRO A 91 -12.61 12.34 15.30
C PRO A 91 -12.23 11.76 16.67
N LEU A 92 -10.96 11.91 17.05
CA LEU A 92 -10.47 11.49 18.36
C LEU A 92 -11.12 12.29 19.49
N ILE A 93 -11.28 11.65 20.66
CA ILE A 93 -11.62 12.34 21.92
C ILE A 93 -10.55 12.18 23.00
N ASN A 94 -9.57 11.29 22.79
CA ASN A 94 -8.44 11.11 23.68
C ASN A 94 -7.47 12.29 23.50
N ILE A 95 -7.34 13.11 24.54
CA ILE A 95 -6.49 14.31 24.50
C ILE A 95 -5.04 13.99 24.16
N LYS A 96 -4.49 12.88 24.68
CA LYS A 96 -3.08 12.50 24.43
C LYS A 96 -2.83 12.17 22.98
N GLU A 97 -3.77 11.48 22.32
CA GLU A 97 -3.65 11.15 20.89
C GLU A 97 -3.84 12.39 20.00
N ILE A 98 -4.68 13.33 20.43
CA ILE A 98 -4.86 14.62 19.74
C ILE A 98 -3.58 15.44 19.84
N GLU A 99 -3.04 15.60 21.04
CA GLU A 99 -1.80 16.33 21.30
C GLU A 99 -0.62 15.71 20.55
N ALA A 100 -0.48 14.38 20.54
CA ALA A 100 0.56 13.71 19.76
C ALA A 100 0.48 14.06 18.27
N ARG A 101 -0.72 14.06 17.67
CA ARG A 101 -0.89 14.49 16.27
C ARG A 101 -0.59 15.98 16.07
N GLN A 102 -0.93 16.83 17.04
CA GLN A 102 -0.64 18.25 16.98
C GLN A 102 0.87 18.52 17.05
N SER A 103 1.61 17.83 17.91
CA SER A 103 3.06 17.90 17.99
C SER A 103 3.73 17.52 16.67
N MET A 104 3.28 16.42 16.03
CA MET A 104 3.78 16.05 14.69
C MET A 104 3.51 17.13 13.64
N VAL A 105 2.34 17.76 13.67
CA VAL A 105 2.00 18.85 12.74
C VAL A 105 2.85 20.10 13.02
N GLU A 106 3.06 20.45 14.29
CA GLU A 106 3.89 21.58 14.70
C GLU A 106 5.35 21.38 14.26
N ASN A 107 5.93 20.20 14.52
CA ASN A 107 7.28 19.87 14.07
C ASN A 107 7.42 19.97 12.53
N LEU A 108 6.46 19.45 11.76
CA LEU A 108 6.43 19.61 10.30
C LEU A 108 6.25 21.06 9.84
N LEU A 109 5.65 21.93 10.65
CA LEU A 109 5.48 23.35 10.33
C LEU A 109 6.76 24.14 10.58
N THR A 110 7.54 23.77 11.59
CA THR A 110 8.84 24.41 11.90
C THR A 110 9.95 23.95 10.94
N HIS A 111 9.85 22.72 10.42
CA HIS A 111 10.80 22.12 9.48
C HIS A 111 10.32 22.18 8.02
N TYR A 112 10.33 23.39 7.45
CA TYR A 112 9.75 23.64 6.12
C TYR A 112 10.42 22.82 5.00
N PHE A 113 11.75 22.74 4.99
CA PHE A 113 12.51 22.12 3.89
C PHE A 113 12.33 20.60 3.90
N GLU A 114 12.44 19.99 5.07
CA GLU A 114 12.25 18.57 5.31
C GLU A 114 10.81 18.16 4.98
N ARG A 115 9.82 18.95 5.40
CA ARG A 115 8.42 18.72 5.01
C ARG A 115 8.24 18.77 3.48
N SER A 116 8.90 19.72 2.79
CA SER A 116 8.83 19.80 1.33
C SER A 116 9.45 18.57 0.67
N GLY A 117 10.65 18.18 1.10
CA GLY A 117 11.32 16.97 0.62
C GLY A 117 10.48 15.71 0.87
N LEU A 118 9.87 15.58 2.05
CA LEU A 118 8.99 14.47 2.36
C LEU A 118 7.77 14.41 1.42
N GLN A 119 7.20 15.57 1.07
CA GLN A 119 6.11 15.63 0.10
C GLN A 119 6.54 15.21 -1.30
N GLU A 120 7.74 15.58 -1.74
CA GLU A 120 8.29 15.22 -3.03
C GLU A 120 8.52 13.70 -3.13
N GLU A 121 9.09 13.09 -2.10
CA GLU A 121 9.26 11.63 -2.06
C GLU A 121 7.92 10.90 -2.02
N LEU A 122 6.97 11.33 -1.18
CA LEU A 122 5.67 10.69 -1.04
C LEU A 122 4.81 10.74 -2.32
N VAL A 123 5.04 11.68 -3.24
CA VAL A 123 4.33 11.71 -4.53
C VAL A 123 4.68 10.48 -5.38
N ASN A 124 5.90 9.96 -5.24
CA ASN A 124 6.38 8.82 -6.03
C ASN A 124 6.04 7.47 -5.38
N VAL A 125 5.55 7.48 -4.14
CA VAL A 125 5.08 6.28 -3.45
C VAL A 125 3.67 5.93 -3.92
N TYR A 126 3.55 4.81 -4.63
CA TYR A 126 2.27 4.27 -5.06
C TYR A 126 1.46 3.73 -3.88
N ASP A 127 0.26 3.23 -4.17
CA ASP A 127 -0.66 2.70 -3.16
C ASP A 127 -0.18 1.36 -2.58
N LEU A 128 0.80 1.42 -1.66
CA LEU A 128 1.42 0.26 -1.02
C LEU A 128 0.42 -0.63 -0.28
N GLU A 129 -0.58 -0.04 0.39
CA GLU A 129 -1.64 -0.80 1.07
C GLU A 129 -2.40 -1.71 0.07
N ARG A 130 -2.74 -1.16 -1.10
CA ARG A 130 -3.42 -1.92 -2.15
C ARG A 130 -2.51 -2.95 -2.81
N LEU A 131 -1.24 -2.61 -3.05
CA LEU A 131 -0.26 -3.53 -3.63
C LEU A 131 0.01 -4.72 -2.71
N ALA A 132 0.25 -4.47 -1.41
CA ALA A 132 0.41 -5.51 -0.40
C ALA A 132 -0.81 -6.45 -0.34
N GLY A 133 -2.02 -5.88 -0.43
CA GLY A 133 -3.25 -6.66 -0.57
C GLY A 133 -3.21 -7.59 -1.79
N LYS A 134 -2.92 -7.06 -2.99
CA LYS A 134 -2.83 -7.87 -4.22
C LYS A 134 -1.77 -8.96 -4.16
N VAL A 135 -0.60 -8.67 -3.60
CA VAL A 135 0.48 -9.66 -3.41
C VAL A 135 -0.04 -10.79 -2.53
N ALA A 136 -0.64 -10.46 -1.40
CA ALA A 136 -1.17 -11.45 -0.50
C ALA A 136 -2.35 -12.26 -1.06
N PHE A 137 -3.14 -11.66 -1.95
CA PHE A 137 -4.19 -12.37 -2.69
C PHE A 137 -3.64 -13.21 -3.86
N GLY A 138 -2.37 -13.05 -4.24
CA GLY A 138 -1.77 -13.71 -5.40
C GLY A 138 -2.41 -13.27 -6.71
N SER A 139 -2.78 -11.99 -6.82
CA SER A 139 -3.36 -11.36 -8.01
C SER A 139 -2.50 -10.19 -8.51
N VAL A 140 -1.24 -10.12 -8.06
CA VAL A 140 -0.26 -9.14 -8.49
C VAL A 140 0.22 -9.47 -9.91
N ASN A 141 0.44 -8.45 -10.74
CA ASN A 141 1.05 -8.60 -12.07
C ASN A 141 2.43 -7.91 -12.13
N GLY A 142 3.13 -8.00 -13.26
CA GLY A 142 4.45 -7.39 -13.43
C GLY A 142 4.47 -5.88 -13.16
N ARG A 143 3.47 -5.15 -13.66
CA ARG A 143 3.39 -3.69 -13.45
C ARG A 143 3.15 -3.32 -11.98
N ASP A 144 2.36 -4.11 -11.27
CA ASP A 144 2.16 -3.94 -9.83
C ASP A 144 3.48 -4.19 -9.07
N LEU A 145 4.30 -5.15 -9.50
CA LEU A 145 5.63 -5.39 -8.91
C LEU A 145 6.59 -4.23 -9.19
N ILE A 146 6.60 -3.68 -10.41
CA ILE A 146 7.39 -2.48 -10.71
C ILE A 146 6.95 -1.29 -9.86
N GLN A 147 5.64 -1.06 -9.71
CA GLN A 147 5.13 0.00 -8.82
C GLN A 147 5.53 -0.22 -7.35
N LEU A 148 5.55 -1.49 -6.91
CA LEU A 148 6.02 -1.84 -5.57
C LEU A 148 7.51 -1.50 -5.42
N ARG A 149 8.36 -1.96 -6.36
CA ARG A 149 9.80 -1.66 -6.38
C ARG A 149 10.05 -0.15 -6.33
N THR A 150 9.48 0.60 -7.28
CA THR A 150 9.64 2.06 -7.34
C THR A 150 9.19 2.73 -6.06
N SER A 151 8.10 2.28 -5.44
CA SER A 151 7.67 2.84 -4.15
C SER A 151 8.67 2.56 -3.01
N LEU A 152 9.25 1.36 -2.98
CA LEU A 152 10.22 0.95 -1.96
C LEU A 152 11.56 1.70 -2.11
N GLU A 153 11.99 1.98 -3.34
CA GLU A 153 13.20 2.76 -3.64
C GLU A 153 13.18 4.17 -3.01
N HIS A 154 12.00 4.74 -2.75
CA HIS A 154 11.85 6.05 -2.08
C HIS A 154 11.90 5.98 -0.55
N ILE A 155 11.71 4.80 0.06
CA ILE A 155 11.64 4.65 1.52
C ILE A 155 12.95 5.01 2.23
N PRO A 156 14.15 4.65 1.73
CA PRO A 156 15.41 5.08 2.35
C PRO A 156 15.53 6.60 2.46
N GLN A 157 15.14 7.34 1.42
CA GLN A 157 15.18 8.80 1.42
C GLN A 157 14.14 9.40 2.37
N ILE A 158 12.92 8.85 2.40
CA ILE A 158 11.88 9.23 3.37
C ILE A 158 12.38 9.03 4.79
N ARG A 159 13.03 7.89 5.07
CA ARG A 159 13.59 7.58 6.38
C ARG A 159 14.68 8.55 6.78
N TYR A 160 15.57 8.93 5.87
CA TYR A 160 16.58 9.97 6.09
C TYR A 160 15.93 11.32 6.46
N ILE A 161 14.92 11.75 5.71
CA ILE A 161 14.22 13.02 6.00
C ILE A 161 13.52 12.97 7.37
N ILE A 162 12.89 11.84 7.72
CA ILE A 162 12.27 11.66 9.04
C ILE A 162 13.33 11.72 10.15
N GLN A 163 14.53 11.19 9.93
CA GLN A 163 15.62 11.27 10.89
C GLN A 163 16.02 12.73 11.17
N GLU A 164 16.14 13.56 10.12
CA GLU A 164 16.45 14.99 10.25
C GLU A 164 15.32 15.77 10.93
N LEU A 165 14.06 15.36 10.74
CA LEU A 165 12.89 15.92 11.42
C LEU A 165 12.80 15.57 12.91
N ASN A 166 13.45 14.50 13.35
CA ASN A 166 13.21 13.87 14.63
C ASN A 166 14.15 14.38 15.74
N ASP A 167 14.31 15.70 15.83
CA ASP A 167 15.16 16.38 16.81
C ASP A 167 14.59 16.32 18.25
N ASP A 168 13.28 16.22 18.37
CA ASP A 168 12.52 16.19 19.63
C ASP A 168 11.90 14.81 19.96
N SER A 169 12.32 13.76 19.25
CA SER A 169 11.77 12.39 19.37
C SER A 169 10.29 12.23 18.97
N THR A 170 9.67 13.24 18.33
CA THR A 170 8.25 13.19 17.92
C THR A 170 7.94 12.05 16.93
N PHE A 171 8.93 11.62 16.14
CA PHE A 171 8.78 10.61 15.09
C PHE A 171 9.41 9.25 15.44
N ASP A 172 9.93 9.04 16.66
CA ASP A 172 10.60 7.80 17.08
C ASP A 172 9.79 6.54 16.70
N GLU A 173 8.51 6.50 17.07
CA GLU A 173 7.66 5.34 16.80
C GLU A 173 7.47 5.05 15.30
N ILE A 174 7.50 6.08 14.46
CA ILE A 174 7.35 5.94 13.01
C ILE A 174 8.68 5.52 12.41
N PHE A 175 9.77 6.16 12.84
CA PHE A 175 11.11 5.87 12.37
C PHE A 175 11.51 4.41 12.64
N ASP A 176 11.22 3.91 13.85
CA ASP A 176 11.53 2.54 14.26
C ASP A 176 10.73 1.48 13.47
N LYS A 177 9.53 1.83 13.00
CA LYS A 177 8.67 0.94 12.22
C LYS A 177 8.92 1.04 10.71
N LEU A 178 9.63 2.08 10.26
CA LEU A 178 9.90 2.33 8.85
C LEU A 178 11.13 1.51 8.40
N ASP A 179 10.88 0.24 8.12
CA ASP A 179 11.83 -0.64 7.44
C ASP A 179 11.94 -0.22 5.95
N PRO A 180 13.16 0.01 5.41
CA PRO A 180 13.33 0.32 4.00
C PRO A 180 13.08 -0.87 3.05
N ILE A 181 13.14 -2.13 3.53
CA ILE A 181 12.81 -3.34 2.75
C ILE A 181 13.54 -3.37 1.39
N GLU A 182 14.83 -3.01 1.38
CA GLU A 182 15.67 -2.91 0.17
C GLU A 182 15.84 -4.28 -0.51
N ASP A 183 15.86 -5.36 0.27
CA ASP A 183 15.96 -6.74 -0.22
C ASP A 183 14.83 -7.12 -1.18
N ILE A 184 13.61 -6.63 -0.95
CA ILE A 184 12.47 -6.87 -1.83
C ILE A 184 12.54 -5.98 -3.09
N ALA A 185 12.99 -4.74 -2.95
CA ALA A 185 13.20 -3.86 -4.11
C ALA A 185 14.25 -4.47 -5.06
N ASP A 186 15.40 -4.88 -4.51
CA ASP A 186 16.49 -5.53 -5.25
C ASP A 186 16.03 -6.83 -5.92
N LEU A 187 15.25 -7.65 -5.21
CA LEU A 187 14.71 -8.89 -5.76
C LEU A 187 13.83 -8.61 -6.98
N ILE A 188 12.95 -7.62 -6.91
CA ILE A 188 12.08 -7.25 -8.03
C ILE A 188 12.92 -6.65 -9.16
N GLU A 189 13.92 -5.82 -8.85
CA GLU A 189 14.82 -5.23 -9.84
C GLU A 189 15.56 -6.29 -10.66
N GLN A 190 16.08 -7.31 -9.99
CA GLN A 190 16.82 -8.40 -10.62
C GLN A 190 15.91 -9.36 -11.39
N ALA A 191 14.69 -9.59 -10.88
CA ALA A 191 13.79 -10.62 -11.42
C ALA A 191 12.87 -10.13 -12.53
N ILE A 192 12.34 -8.91 -12.46
CA ILE A 192 11.21 -8.46 -13.28
C ILE A 192 11.67 -7.47 -14.34
N GLU A 193 11.23 -7.65 -15.58
CA GLU A 193 11.45 -6.72 -16.69
C GLU A 193 10.93 -5.32 -16.36
N ASP A 194 11.67 -4.28 -16.77
CA ASP A 194 11.33 -2.90 -16.39
C ASP A 194 10.03 -2.40 -17.04
N GLU A 195 9.70 -2.95 -18.22
CA GLU A 195 8.44 -2.70 -18.94
C GLU A 195 7.69 -4.02 -19.15
N PRO A 196 7.14 -4.62 -18.07
CA PRO A 196 6.57 -5.94 -18.15
C PRO A 196 5.18 -5.91 -18.83
N PRO A 197 4.78 -7.00 -19.51
CA PRO A 197 3.45 -7.10 -20.07
C PRO A 197 2.37 -7.07 -18.99
N ILE A 198 1.14 -6.71 -19.40
CA ILE A 198 0.01 -6.61 -18.47
C ILE A 198 -0.39 -7.99 -17.95
N SER A 199 -0.41 -8.99 -18.84
CA SER A 199 -0.70 -10.36 -18.44
C SER A 199 0.58 -11.11 -18.10
N VAL A 200 0.54 -11.83 -16.97
CA VAL A 200 1.59 -12.77 -16.58
C VAL A 200 1.72 -13.96 -17.54
N THR A 201 0.73 -14.16 -18.42
CA THR A 201 0.71 -15.26 -19.41
C THR A 201 1.38 -14.90 -20.73
N ASP A 202 1.66 -13.61 -20.98
CA ASP A 202 2.13 -13.14 -22.29
C ASP A 202 3.65 -13.37 -22.49
N GLY A 203 4.33 -13.97 -21.50
CA GLY A 203 5.78 -14.16 -21.49
C GLY A 203 6.54 -12.86 -21.16
N ASN A 204 7.86 -12.85 -21.33
CA ASN A 204 8.72 -11.65 -21.18
C ASN A 204 8.49 -10.85 -19.88
N LEU A 205 8.18 -11.53 -18.79
CA LEU A 205 8.00 -10.92 -17.46
C LEU A 205 9.31 -10.94 -16.65
N ILE A 206 10.06 -12.04 -16.78
CA ILE A 206 11.29 -12.29 -16.02
C ILE A 206 12.49 -11.83 -16.86
N LYS A 207 13.43 -11.11 -16.24
CA LYS A 207 14.65 -10.64 -16.88
C LYS A 207 15.56 -11.81 -17.31
N PRO A 208 16.20 -11.72 -18.49
CA PRO A 208 17.25 -12.66 -18.88
C PRO A 208 18.37 -12.70 -17.84
N GLY A 209 18.90 -13.89 -17.57
CA GLY A 209 19.96 -14.11 -16.59
C GLY A 209 19.46 -14.29 -15.15
N TYR A 210 18.18 -14.04 -14.86
CA TYR A 210 17.61 -14.31 -13.54
C TYR A 210 17.42 -15.81 -13.28
N SER A 211 17.05 -16.58 -14.32
CA SER A 211 16.91 -18.03 -14.24
C SER A 211 17.50 -18.69 -15.48
N GLN A 212 18.61 -19.40 -15.28
CA GLN A 212 19.28 -20.13 -16.35
C GLN A 212 18.35 -21.15 -17.03
N GLU A 213 17.51 -21.84 -16.25
CA GLU A 213 16.54 -22.81 -16.80
C GLU A 213 15.51 -22.12 -17.70
N LEU A 214 15.02 -20.93 -17.30
CA LEU A 214 14.10 -20.16 -18.13
C LEU A 214 14.79 -19.65 -19.40
N ASP A 215 16.04 -19.19 -19.28
CA ASP A 215 16.83 -18.72 -20.42
C ASP A 215 17.06 -19.84 -21.44
N GLU A 216 17.36 -21.06 -20.99
CA GLU A 216 17.50 -22.25 -21.84
C GLU A 216 16.20 -22.55 -22.61
N TYR A 217 15.04 -22.44 -21.95
CA TYR A 217 13.74 -22.64 -22.61
C TYR A 217 13.41 -21.53 -23.61
N VAL A 218 13.72 -20.27 -23.29
CA VAL A 218 13.52 -19.13 -24.19
C VAL A 218 14.43 -19.24 -25.41
N ASP A 219 15.69 -19.66 -25.22
CA ASP A 219 16.66 -19.90 -26.29
C ASP A 219 16.20 -21.01 -27.22
N ALA A 220 15.80 -22.17 -26.68
CA ALA A 220 15.27 -23.28 -27.46
C ALA A 220 14.03 -22.88 -28.29
N MET A 221 13.14 -22.04 -27.74
CA MET A 221 11.95 -21.55 -28.43
C MET A 221 12.29 -20.59 -29.58
N LYS A 222 13.26 -19.69 -29.39
CA LYS A 222 13.68 -18.70 -30.41
C LYS A 222 14.55 -19.33 -31.49
N ASN A 223 15.49 -20.18 -31.09
CA ASN A 223 16.52 -20.76 -31.96
C ASN A 223 16.16 -22.15 -32.48
N GLY A 224 15.06 -22.77 -32.05
CA GLY A 224 14.65 -24.09 -32.53
C GLY A 224 14.49 -24.20 -34.06
N LYS A 225 14.05 -23.13 -34.73
CA LYS A 225 14.01 -23.09 -36.22
C LYS A 225 15.40 -22.98 -36.85
N ALA A 226 16.31 -22.23 -36.25
CA ALA A 226 17.68 -22.10 -36.72
C ALA A 226 18.45 -23.41 -36.51
N TRP A 227 18.24 -24.06 -35.35
CA TRP A 227 18.79 -25.37 -35.03
C TRP A 227 18.29 -26.48 -35.97
N LEU A 228 17.00 -26.49 -36.30
CA LEU A 228 16.43 -27.41 -37.31
C LEU A 228 17.02 -27.15 -38.71
N ALA A 229 17.18 -25.89 -39.11
CA ALA A 229 17.75 -25.54 -40.40
C ALA A 229 19.25 -25.90 -40.50
N GLU A 230 20.02 -25.73 -39.43
CA GLU A 230 21.43 -26.16 -39.36
C GLU A 230 21.58 -27.68 -39.37
N LEU A 231 20.65 -28.42 -38.75
CA LEU A 231 20.63 -29.88 -38.79
C LEU A 231 20.33 -30.40 -40.22
N GLU A 232 19.34 -29.82 -40.89
CA GLU A 232 18.96 -30.19 -42.26
C GLU A 232 20.07 -29.89 -43.28
N ALA A 233 20.83 -28.80 -43.07
CA ALA A 233 22.00 -28.47 -43.88
C ALA A 233 23.21 -29.39 -43.63
N LYS A 234 23.33 -30.00 -42.45
CA LYS A 234 24.39 -30.96 -42.10
C LYS A 234 24.14 -32.37 -42.63
N GLU A 235 22.89 -32.74 -42.87
CA GLU A 235 22.50 -34.06 -43.38
C GLU A 235 22.37 -34.14 -44.91
N ARG A 236 22.66 -33.05 -45.63
CA ARG A 236 22.73 -32.98 -47.11
C ARG A 236 24.16 -33.07 -47.64
#